data_AF-A0A8W8MJK5-F1
#
_entry.id   AF-A0A8W8MJK5-F1
#
_cell.length_a   1.000
_cell.length_b   1.000
_cell.length_c   1.000
_cell.angle_alpha   90.00
_cell.angle_beta   90.00
_cell.angle_gamma   90.00
#
_symmetry.space_group_name_H-M   'P 1'
#
loop_
_entity.id
_entity.type
_entity.pdbx_description
1 polymer ?
#
loop_
_entity_poly.entity_id
_entity_poly.type
_entity_poly.pdbx_seq_one_letter_code
_entity_poly.pdbx_strand_id
1 'polypeptide(L)'
;MLRKHTYSTMHPCVSLFLLCNIAYVRAIQCARTQDEWNKASASLKCQEPTYYHCLRDENGIMTQKCLERVWIQNGMCPEFNSRVDRIDVFQCQSDKNVCPNTIFWSNAVYIYPICYDKTIPTTTINSSAILLTSTETQVP
;
A
#
# COMPACT_ATOMS: atom_id res chain seq x y z
N MET A 1 -47.45 35.64 -43.92
CA MET A 1 -46.42 34.87 -43.21
C MET A 1 -47.07 33.63 -42.60
N LEU A 2 -47.02 32.49 -43.31
CA LEU A 2 -47.59 31.22 -42.82
C LEU A 2 -46.59 30.52 -41.89
N ARG A 3 -46.92 30.43 -40.60
CA ARG A 3 -46.24 29.56 -39.64
C ARG A 3 -46.80 28.15 -39.80
N LYS A 4 -46.03 27.25 -40.40
CA LYS A 4 -46.35 25.82 -40.44
C LYS A 4 -46.13 25.23 -39.04
N HIS A 5 -47.21 24.75 -38.42
CA HIS A 5 -47.11 23.71 -37.41
C HIS A 5 -47.05 22.36 -38.12
N THR A 6 -45.99 21.60 -37.88
CA THR A 6 -45.97 20.17 -38.20
C THR A 6 -45.41 19.42 -37.00
N TYR A 7 -46.30 18.71 -36.34
CA TYR A 7 -46.07 17.73 -35.30
C TYR A 7 -45.55 16.45 -35.97
N SER A 8 -44.46 15.86 -35.47
CA SER A 8 -44.02 14.52 -35.90
C SER A 8 -43.52 13.71 -34.72
N THR A 9 -44.43 12.85 -34.26
CA THR A 9 -44.21 11.45 -33.82
C THR A 9 -43.14 11.18 -32.75
N MET A 10 -43.62 10.99 -31.52
CA MET A 10 -43.03 10.03 -30.58
C MET A 10 -42.98 8.63 -31.23
N HIS A 11 -41.89 7.88 -31.05
CA HIS A 11 -41.87 6.52 -30.48
C HIS A 11 -40.41 6.09 -30.12
N PRO A 12 -40.25 5.19 -29.13
CA PRO A 12 -39.04 4.95 -28.34
C PRO A 12 -38.19 3.80 -28.88
N CYS A 13 -36.88 3.79 -28.63
CA CYS A 13 -36.09 2.56 -28.69
C CYS A 13 -34.81 2.67 -27.86
N VAL A 14 -34.86 2.09 -26.66
CA VAL A 14 -33.85 1.17 -26.09
C VAL A 14 -32.44 1.24 -26.70
N SER A 15 -31.47 1.73 -25.91
CA SER A 15 -30.14 1.09 -25.79
C SER A 15 -29.29 1.75 -24.70
N LEU A 16 -29.38 1.17 -23.52
CA LEU A 16 -28.24 0.67 -22.75
C LEU A 16 -26.84 1.20 -23.20
N PHE A 17 -26.41 2.35 -22.70
CA PHE A 17 -24.98 2.59 -22.44
C PHE A 17 -24.77 2.66 -20.94
N LEU A 18 -24.92 1.47 -20.37
CA LEU A 18 -24.40 1.07 -19.07
C LEU A 18 -22.87 1.09 -19.13
N LEU A 19 -22.27 2.27 -19.29
CA LEU A 19 -20.85 2.44 -19.01
C LEU A 19 -20.75 2.63 -17.49
N CYS A 20 -20.69 1.48 -16.83
CA CYS A 20 -20.14 1.33 -15.50
C CYS A 20 -19.04 2.37 -15.29
N ASN A 21 -19.24 3.28 -14.33
CA ASN A 21 -18.18 4.13 -13.82
C ASN A 21 -17.15 3.21 -13.17
N ILE A 22 -16.29 2.58 -13.97
CA ILE A 22 -15.09 1.93 -13.48
C ILE A 22 -14.21 3.09 -13.04
N ALA A 23 -14.37 3.50 -11.79
CA ALA A 23 -13.41 4.32 -11.09
C ALA A 23 -12.11 3.54 -11.11
N TYR A 24 -11.29 3.80 -12.12
CA TYR A 24 -9.97 3.22 -12.25
C TYR A 24 -9.16 3.73 -11.06
N VAL A 25 -9.11 2.96 -9.98
CA VAL A 25 -8.27 3.26 -8.83
C VAL A 25 -6.83 3.08 -9.28
N ARG A 26 -6.18 4.19 -9.62
CA ARG A 26 -4.77 4.18 -10.00
C ARG A 26 -3.98 3.69 -8.80
N ALA A 27 -3.25 2.58 -8.98
CA ALA A 27 -2.37 2.08 -7.93
C ALA A 27 -1.38 3.17 -7.51
N ILE A 28 -1.24 3.38 -6.20
CA ILE A 28 -0.29 4.32 -5.65
C ILE A 28 1.12 3.85 -6.01
N GLN A 29 1.87 4.71 -6.70
CA GLN A 29 3.29 4.50 -6.95
C GLN A 29 4.11 5.35 -5.98
N CYS A 30 4.96 4.69 -5.20
CA CYS A 30 5.88 5.37 -4.29
C CYS A 30 7.10 5.90 -5.03
N ALA A 31 7.62 7.02 -4.53
CA ALA A 31 8.91 7.54 -4.95
C ALA A 31 10.01 6.49 -4.78
N ARG A 32 10.88 6.40 -5.78
CA ARG A 32 12.09 5.57 -5.83
C ARG A 32 13.36 6.43 -5.88
N THR A 33 13.22 7.75 -5.98
CA THR A 33 14.32 8.73 -5.97
C THR A 33 13.98 9.93 -5.08
N GLN A 34 15.00 10.70 -4.69
CA GLN A 34 14.81 11.94 -3.92
C GLN A 34 13.99 12.98 -4.70
N ASP A 35 14.15 13.08 -6.02
CA ASP A 35 13.39 14.03 -6.84
C ASP A 35 11.91 13.67 -6.92
N GLU A 36 11.59 12.38 -7.08
CA GLU A 36 10.21 11.89 -7.00
C GLU A 36 9.61 12.12 -5.62
N TRP A 37 10.41 11.88 -4.58
CA TRP A 37 10.02 12.14 -3.20
C TRP A 37 9.69 13.62 -2.97
N ASN A 38 10.55 14.53 -3.47
CA ASN A 38 10.35 15.97 -3.38
C ASN A 38 9.06 16.40 -4.09
N LYS A 39 8.82 15.89 -5.31
CA LYS A 39 7.61 16.16 -6.07
C LYS A 39 6.35 15.66 -5.37
N ALA A 40 6.39 14.44 -4.82
CA ALA A 40 5.27 13.86 -4.11
C ALA A 40 4.98 14.62 -2.80
N SER A 41 6.03 14.95 -2.03
CA SER A 41 5.92 15.76 -0.81
C SER A 41 5.30 17.13 -1.07
N ALA A 42 5.76 17.82 -2.13
CA ALA A 42 5.20 19.11 -2.54
C ALA A 42 3.73 18.97 -2.98
N SER A 43 3.38 17.89 -3.68
CA SER A 43 2.01 17.62 -4.13
C SER A 43 1.05 17.37 -2.97
N LEU A 44 1.49 16.63 -1.94
CA LEU A 44 0.72 16.41 -0.71
C LEU A 44 0.78 17.60 0.27
N LYS A 45 1.61 18.61 -0.02
CA LYS A 45 1.82 19.80 0.83
C LYS A 45 2.22 19.44 2.26
N CYS A 46 3.05 18.41 2.44
CA CYS A 46 3.57 18.09 3.76
C CYS A 46 4.44 19.24 4.27
N GLN A 47 4.27 19.60 5.55
CA GLN A 47 5.00 20.66 6.23
C GLN A 47 5.48 20.18 7.59
N GLU A 48 6.59 20.75 8.05
CA GLU A 48 7.17 20.45 9.35
C GLU A 48 6.14 20.67 10.47
N PRO A 49 6.01 19.75 11.46
CA PRO A 49 6.91 18.64 11.81
C PRO A 49 6.68 17.32 11.04
N THR A 50 5.77 17.31 10.07
CA THR A 50 5.44 16.12 9.28
C THR A 50 6.19 16.09 7.95
N TYR A 51 6.48 14.89 7.46
CA TYR A 51 7.20 14.66 6.22
C TYR A 51 6.43 13.67 5.36
N TYR A 52 6.68 13.69 4.06
CA TYR A 52 6.06 12.75 3.15
C TYR A 52 6.56 11.32 3.41
N HIS A 53 5.61 10.42 3.54
CA HIS A 53 5.81 8.99 3.64
C HIS A 53 4.98 8.30 2.57
N CYS A 54 5.62 7.35 1.87
CA CYS A 54 4.90 6.36 1.08
C CYS A 54 5.16 5.00 1.72
N LEU A 55 4.18 4.45 2.42
CA LEU A 55 4.34 3.25 3.24
C LEU A 55 3.24 2.26 2.90
N ARG A 56 3.62 0.99 2.94
CA ARG A 56 2.67 -0.11 2.94
C ARG A 56 1.97 -0.18 4.29
N ASP A 57 0.67 -0.44 4.31
CA ASP A 57 -0.07 -0.73 5.53
C ASP A 57 -0.04 -2.21 5.90
N GLU A 58 -0.61 -2.59 7.04
CA GLU A 58 -0.66 -3.98 7.49
C GLU A 58 -1.40 -4.93 6.52
N ASN A 59 -2.24 -4.39 5.63
CA ASN A 59 -3.00 -5.12 4.61
C ASN A 59 -2.27 -5.19 3.26
N GLY A 60 -1.06 -4.64 3.16
CA GLY A 60 -0.29 -4.61 1.92
C GLY A 60 -0.63 -3.44 0.99
N ILE A 61 -1.51 -2.54 1.40
CA ILE A 61 -1.95 -1.40 0.60
C ILE A 61 -0.92 -0.28 0.72
N MET A 62 -0.47 0.25 -0.41
CA MET A 62 0.41 1.42 -0.41
C MET A 62 -0.38 2.67 -0.07
N THR A 63 0.13 3.48 0.84
CA THR A 63 -0.48 4.73 1.30
C THR A 63 0.52 5.87 1.18
N GLN A 64 0.04 7.08 0.92
CA GLN A 64 0.83 8.30 0.96
C GLN A 64 0.27 9.21 2.05
N LYS A 65 1.11 9.63 3.00
CA LYS A 65 0.69 10.46 4.13
C LYS A 65 1.79 11.43 4.54
N CYS A 66 1.40 12.50 5.23
CA CYS A 66 2.32 13.34 5.98
C CYS A 66 2.34 12.86 7.43
N LEU A 67 3.45 12.30 7.90
CA LEU A 67 3.60 11.80 9.28
C LEU A 67 4.88 12.35 9.90
N GLU A 68 4.96 12.35 11.23
CA GLU A 68 6.25 12.55 11.90
C GLU A 68 7.21 11.42 11.53
N ARG A 69 8.50 11.75 11.36
CA ARG A 69 9.53 10.76 11.03
C ARG A 69 10.02 10.07 12.30
N VAL A 70 10.36 8.79 12.17
CA VAL A 70 10.96 7.98 13.23
C VAL A 70 12.26 7.34 12.74
N TRP A 71 13.14 6.99 13.66
CA TRP A 71 14.36 6.26 13.35
C TRP A 71 14.04 4.79 13.07
N ILE A 72 14.48 4.29 11.92
CA ILE A 72 14.36 2.89 11.52
C ILE A 72 15.70 2.20 11.73
N GLN A 73 15.67 1.08 12.45
CA GLN A 73 16.86 0.30 12.77
C GLN A 73 17.36 -0.51 11.56
N ASN A 74 18.64 -0.89 11.60
CA ASN A 74 19.22 -1.82 10.63
C ASN A 74 18.39 -3.12 10.56
N GLY A 75 18.14 -3.61 9.35
CA GLY A 75 17.37 -4.81 9.06
C GLY A 75 15.86 -4.63 9.13
N MET A 76 15.37 -3.42 9.43
CA MET A 76 13.94 -3.14 9.58
C MET A 76 13.43 -2.24 8.46
N CYS A 77 12.17 -2.42 8.08
CA CYS A 77 11.45 -1.57 7.15
C CYS A 77 10.27 -0.90 7.88
N PRO A 78 9.96 0.39 7.58
CA PRO A 78 8.78 1.04 8.12
C PRO A 78 7.50 0.49 7.47
N GLU A 79 6.45 0.32 8.27
CA GLU A 79 5.08 0.01 7.85
C GLU A 79 4.14 1.06 8.44
N PHE A 80 3.05 1.36 7.76
CA PHE A 80 2.01 2.23 8.31
C PHE A 80 0.99 1.36 9.05
N ASN A 81 0.79 1.60 10.34
CA ASN A 81 -0.22 0.88 11.12
C ASN A 81 -1.52 1.69 11.08
N SER A 82 -2.45 1.26 10.22
CA SER A 82 -3.68 2.01 9.95
C SER A 82 -4.64 2.07 11.16
N ARG A 83 -4.51 1.13 12.09
CA ARG A 83 -5.37 1.02 13.29
C ARG A 83 -5.10 2.09 14.33
N VAL A 84 -3.87 2.59 14.36
CA VAL A 84 -3.38 3.58 15.34
C VAL A 84 -2.73 4.79 14.67
N ASP A 85 -2.88 4.92 13.35
CA ASP A 85 -2.42 6.02 12.50
C ASP A 85 -0.96 6.44 12.77
N ARG A 86 -0.06 5.46 12.88
CA ARG A 86 1.36 5.69 13.20
C ARG A 86 2.28 4.78 12.40
N ILE A 87 3.57 5.12 12.41
CA ILE A 87 4.62 4.28 11.81
C ILE A 87 4.95 3.14 12.77
N ASP A 88 4.94 1.92 12.25
CA ASP A 88 5.43 0.70 12.87
C ASP A 88 6.61 0.16 12.03
N VAL A 89 7.16 -0.98 12.42
CA VAL A 89 8.28 -1.62 11.71
C VAL A 89 8.08 -3.11 11.54
N PHE A 90 8.64 -3.64 10.45
CA PHE A 90 8.75 -5.09 10.23
C PHE A 90 10.18 -5.48 9.87
N GLN A 91 10.53 -6.72 10.15
CA GLN A 91 11.82 -7.30 9.78
C GLN A 91 11.89 -7.43 8.25
N CYS A 92 12.93 -6.87 7.64
CA CYS A 92 13.21 -7.08 6.23
C CYS A 92 13.65 -8.53 6.00
N GLN A 93 13.02 -9.21 5.03
CA GLN A 93 13.15 -10.66 4.81
C GLN A 93 14.14 -11.04 3.69
N SER A 94 14.85 -10.07 3.13
CA SER A 94 15.82 -10.27 2.05
C SER A 94 17.25 -10.32 2.57
N ASP A 95 18.20 -10.55 1.67
CA ASP A 95 19.63 -10.53 2.01
C ASP A 95 20.06 -9.19 2.63
N LYS A 96 21.09 -9.25 3.49
CA LYS A 96 21.65 -8.09 4.20
C LYS A 96 22.09 -6.94 3.27
N ASN A 97 22.43 -7.24 2.02
CA ASN A 97 22.88 -6.25 1.04
C ASN A 97 21.72 -5.48 0.39
N VAL A 98 20.49 -5.98 0.53
CA VAL A 98 19.27 -5.40 -0.05
C VAL A 98 18.45 -4.70 1.03
N CYS A 99 18.40 -5.29 2.23
CA CYS A 99 17.75 -4.69 3.39
C CYS A 99 18.52 -3.46 3.90
N PRO A 100 17.84 -2.56 4.63
CA PRO A 100 18.51 -1.44 5.29
C PRO A 100 19.66 -1.92 6.16
N ASN A 101 20.87 -1.43 5.91
CA ASN A 101 22.08 -1.83 6.63
C ASN A 101 22.57 -0.77 7.63
N THR A 102 21.90 0.38 7.67
CA THR A 102 22.18 1.53 8.53
C THR A 102 20.89 2.07 9.12
N ILE A 103 21.01 2.84 10.21
CA ILE A 103 19.88 3.57 10.78
C ILE A 103 19.51 4.72 9.84
N PHE A 104 18.23 4.89 9.54
CA PHE A 104 17.75 5.95 8.66
C PHE A 104 16.40 6.51 9.12
N TRP A 105 16.01 7.66 8.58
CA TRP A 105 14.70 8.25 8.86
C TRP A 105 13.61 7.60 8.03
N SER A 106 12.46 7.30 8.64
CA SER A 106 11.34 6.62 7.97
C SER A 106 10.83 7.32 6.70
N ASN A 107 10.94 8.64 6.60
CA ASN A 107 10.55 9.38 5.40
C ASN A 107 11.50 9.14 4.21
N ALA A 108 12.70 8.62 4.46
CA ALA A 108 13.68 8.28 3.43
C ALA A 108 13.58 6.82 2.92
N VAL A 109 12.47 6.11 3.19
CA VAL A 109 12.26 4.71 2.76
C VAL A 109 12.47 4.46 1.26
N TYR A 110 12.35 5.49 0.42
CA TYR A 110 12.61 5.40 -1.02
C TYR A 110 14.05 4.94 -1.37
N ILE A 111 15.01 5.11 -0.46
CA ILE A 111 16.39 4.59 -0.63
C ILE A 111 16.48 3.06 -0.45
N TYR A 112 15.43 2.43 0.08
CA TYR A 112 15.32 0.99 0.28
C TYR A 112 14.06 0.44 -0.41
N PRO A 113 14.10 0.28 -1.75
CA PRO A 113 12.93 -0.16 -2.51
C PRO A 113 12.35 -1.51 -2.07
N ILE A 114 13.17 -2.39 -1.48
CA ILE A 114 12.73 -3.68 -0.95
C ILE A 114 11.66 -3.56 0.14
N CYS A 115 11.63 -2.44 0.87
CA CYS A 115 10.61 -2.20 1.88
C CYS A 115 9.21 -2.01 1.28
N TYR A 116 9.11 -1.79 -0.04
CA TYR A 116 7.84 -1.80 -0.76
C TYR A 116 7.40 -3.20 -1.19
N ASP A 117 8.26 -4.20 -1.12
CA ASP A 117 8.02 -5.55 -1.65
C ASP A 117 7.99 -6.56 -0.49
N LYS A 118 6.92 -6.56 0.31
CA LYS A 118 6.62 -7.67 1.25
C LYS A 118 6.39 -8.92 0.41
N THR A 119 7.42 -9.77 0.30
CA THR A 119 7.18 -11.18 0.07
C THR A 119 6.51 -11.68 1.35
N ILE A 120 5.21 -11.95 1.30
CA ILE A 120 4.61 -12.73 2.38
C ILE A 120 5.34 -14.08 2.32
N PRO A 121 5.94 -14.59 3.40
CA PRO A 121 6.40 -15.96 3.41
C PRO A 121 5.18 -16.82 3.12
N THR A 122 5.11 -17.41 1.93
CA THR A 122 4.18 -18.49 1.67
C THR A 122 4.55 -19.57 2.67
N THR A 123 3.74 -19.75 3.71
CA THR A 123 3.80 -20.98 4.49
C THR A 123 3.47 -22.09 3.52
N THR A 124 4.49 -22.69 2.91
CA THR A 124 4.37 -23.95 2.21
C THR A 124 4.00 -24.96 3.30
N ILE A 125 2.70 -25.18 3.48
CA ILE A 125 2.21 -26.34 4.20
C ILE A 125 2.59 -27.53 3.31
N ASN A 126 3.82 -28.03 3.47
CA ASN A 126 4.14 -29.37 3.03
C ASN A 126 3.29 -30.29 3.92
N SER A 127 2.14 -30.72 3.42
CA SER A 127 1.19 -31.65 4.06
C SER A 127 1.74 -33.07 4.24
N SER A 128 3.03 -33.21 4.52
CA SER A 128 3.73 -34.49 4.68
C SER A 128 4.50 -34.55 5.99
N ALA A 129 3.89 -34.11 7.09
CA ALA A 129 4.34 -34.43 8.44
C ALA A 129 3.24 -34.12 9.48
N ILE A 130 2.11 -34.83 9.39
CA ILE A 130 1.24 -35.03 10.57
C ILE A 130 1.26 -36.53 10.85
N LEU A 131 2.35 -37.00 11.48
CA LEU A 131 2.26 -38.15 12.38
C LEU A 131 2.01 -37.57 13.77
N LEU A 132 0.73 -37.45 14.14
CA LEU A 132 0.36 -37.27 15.54
C LEU A 132 0.45 -38.64 16.20
N THR A 133 1.52 -38.86 16.98
CA THR A 133 1.53 -39.88 18.01
C THR A 133 2.09 -39.33 19.31
N SER A 134 1.16 -39.16 20.26
CA SER A 134 1.25 -39.56 21.67
C SER A 134 2.19 -38.72 22.57
N THR A 135 1.86 -38.35 23.81
CA THR A 135 1.05 -39.02 24.84
C THR A 135 0.56 -38.00 25.88
N GLU A 136 -0.65 -38.24 26.38
CA GLU A 136 -1.18 -37.68 27.61
C GLU A 136 -0.40 -38.27 28.81
N THR A 137 0.10 -37.41 29.71
CA THR A 137 0.75 -37.85 30.96
C THR A 137 -0.08 -37.38 32.15
N GLN A 138 -0.67 -38.34 32.86
CA GLN A 138 -1.29 -38.18 34.18
C GLN A 138 -0.30 -37.59 35.19
N VAL A 139 -0.79 -36.62 35.96
CA VAL A 139 -0.12 -36.06 37.15
C VAL A 139 -0.60 -36.84 38.39
N PRO A 140 0.29 -37.11 39.37
CA PRO A 140 -0.01 -37.93 40.56
C PRO A 140 -1.06 -37.36 41.51
#